data_AF-A0A352KUT1-F1
#
_entry.id   AF-A0A352KUT1-F1
#
_cell.length_a   1.000
_cell.length_b   1.000
_cell.length_c   1.000
_cell.angle_alpha   90.00
_cell.angle_beta   90.00
_cell.angle_gamma   90.00
#
_symmetry.space_group_name_H-M   'P 1'
#
loop_
_entity.id
_entity.type
_entity.pdbx_description
1 polymer ?
#
loop_
_entity_poly.entity_id
_entity_poly.type
_entity_poly.pdbx_seq_one_letter_code
_entity_poly.pdbx_strand_id
1 'polypeptide(L)'
;MTQTKLSVIIFSVHCTGSACCGPARPTLPGPPALPARDHSPAKASMKQPQLNLPALFLLLFCLTASTAWAQQTDVSFSAQIRPLLARRCFACHGPDKAEAGLRLHTPETAT
;
A
#
# COMPACT_ATOMS: atom_id res chain seq x y z
N MET A 1 -10.94 5.81 -34.46
CA MET A 1 -9.80 6.68 -34.07
C MET A 1 -9.71 6.59 -32.57
N THR A 2 -8.93 5.63 -32.06
CA THR A 2 -7.56 5.88 -31.53
C THR A 2 -7.60 6.84 -30.35
N GLN A 3 -7.04 6.59 -29.17
CA GLN A 3 -6.27 5.51 -28.55
C GLN A 3 -5.87 6.11 -27.18
N THR A 4 -5.63 5.26 -26.18
CA THR A 4 -4.68 5.48 -25.06
C THR A 4 -4.71 6.74 -24.18
N LYS A 5 -5.16 6.54 -22.93
CA LYS A 5 -4.40 6.70 -21.65
C LYS A 5 -5.42 6.93 -20.53
N LEU A 6 -5.81 5.96 -19.70
CA LEU A 6 -4.95 5.12 -18.86
C LEU A 6 -3.76 5.90 -18.27
N SER A 7 -4.09 7.00 -17.60
CA SER A 7 -3.22 7.69 -16.65
C SER A 7 -4.03 8.02 -15.39
N VAL A 8 -4.58 6.97 -14.78
CA VAL A 8 -4.63 6.90 -13.32
C VAL A 8 -3.41 6.09 -12.95
N ILE A 9 -2.73 6.50 -11.88
CA ILE A 9 -1.46 5.98 -11.34
C ILE A 9 -0.23 6.74 -11.91
N ILE A 10 0.38 7.53 -11.01
CA ILE A 10 1.71 8.15 -11.10
C ILE A 10 1.84 9.48 -11.89
N PHE A 11 1.24 10.58 -11.42
CA PHE A 11 1.92 11.89 -11.35
C PHE A 11 1.05 12.92 -10.62
N SER A 12 1.70 13.88 -9.96
CA SER A 12 1.11 15.06 -9.31
C SER A 12 0.58 14.92 -7.88
N VAL A 13 1.38 14.28 -7.01
CA VAL A 13 1.72 14.91 -5.72
C VAL A 13 2.91 15.84 -6.00
N HIS A 14 2.60 17.00 -6.57
CA HIS A 14 3.56 18.09 -6.75
C HIS A 14 3.43 19.00 -5.53
N CYS A 15 4.14 18.66 -4.45
CA CYS A 15 4.36 19.53 -3.31
C CYS A 15 5.58 20.43 -3.59
N THR A 16 5.39 21.50 -4.35
CA THR A 16 6.30 22.65 -4.33
C THR A 16 5.74 23.67 -3.34
N GLY A 17 6.31 23.73 -2.14
CA GLY A 17 5.94 24.77 -1.18
C GLY A 17 6.29 24.47 0.27
N SER A 18 7.58 24.50 0.58
CA SER A 18 8.18 25.03 1.81
C SER A 18 7.25 25.22 3.03
N ALA A 19 7.25 24.23 3.95
CA ALA A 19 7.22 24.38 5.42
C ALA A 19 6.45 23.23 6.11
N CYS A 20 6.97 22.01 6.06
CA CYS A 20 6.57 20.98 7.03
C CYS A 20 7.47 21.09 8.27
N CYS A 21 7.11 22.00 9.17
CA CYS A 21 7.61 22.02 10.55
C CYS A 21 6.96 20.83 11.28
N GLY A 22 7.59 19.66 11.26
CA GLY A 22 7.19 18.52 12.08
C GLY A 22 7.75 18.63 13.51
N PRO A 23 7.05 18.13 14.55
CA PRO A 23 7.53 18.16 15.92
C PRO A 23 8.78 17.29 16.10
N ALA A 24 9.69 17.77 16.95
CA ALA A 24 10.98 17.16 17.26
C ALA A 24 10.82 15.67 17.62
N ARG A 25 11.49 14.81 16.85
CA ARG A 25 11.54 13.37 17.06
C ARG A 25 12.45 13.08 18.27
N PRO A 26 12.02 12.30 19.27
CA PRO A 26 12.89 11.94 20.39
C PRO A 26 14.05 11.09 19.89
N THR A 27 15.27 11.49 20.23
CA THR A 27 16.52 10.79 19.90
C THR A 27 16.59 9.50 20.72
N LEU A 28 16.24 8.37 20.11
CA LEU A 28 16.48 7.06 20.71
C LEU A 28 17.99 6.73 20.60
N PRO A 29 18.61 6.18 21.67
CA PRO A 29 19.98 5.70 21.61
C PRO A 29 20.10 4.59 20.55
N GLY A 30 21.10 4.73 19.68
CA GLY A 30 21.32 3.81 18.57
C GLY A 30 21.62 2.38 19.06
N PRO A 31 21.13 1.35 18.35
CA PRO A 31 21.44 -0.03 18.69
C PRO A 31 22.95 -0.31 18.58
N PRO A 32 23.51 -1.23 19.39
CA PRO A 32 24.91 -1.59 19.33
C PRO A 32 25.28 -2.13 17.95
N ALA A 33 26.46 -1.73 17.46
CA ALA A 33 27.01 -2.18 16.18
C ALA A 33 27.14 -3.71 16.17
N LEU A 34 26.25 -4.38 15.45
CA LEU A 34 26.41 -5.80 15.15
C LEU A 34 27.57 -5.99 14.18
N PRO A 35 28.37 -7.06 14.32
CA PRO A 35 29.47 -7.34 13.42
C PRO A 35 28.96 -7.53 12.00
N ALA A 36 29.68 -6.92 11.05
CA ALA A 36 29.42 -7.04 9.63
C ALA A 36 29.48 -8.52 9.22
N ARG A 37 28.33 -9.08 8.83
CA ARG A 37 28.27 -10.39 8.19
C ARG A 37 28.86 -10.28 6.79
N ASP A 38 30.03 -10.86 6.63
CA ASP A 38 30.71 -11.18 5.39
C ASP A 38 29.94 -12.28 4.64
N HIS A 39 28.89 -11.87 3.93
CA HIS A 39 28.28 -12.72 2.92
C HIS A 39 29.24 -12.89 1.74
N SER A 40 30.12 -13.88 1.85
CA SER A 40 30.91 -14.41 0.74
C SER A 40 29.95 -14.92 -0.35
N PRO A 41 29.90 -14.32 -1.55
CA PRO A 41 29.06 -14.81 -2.61
C PRO A 41 29.70 -16.06 -3.18
N ALA A 42 29.24 -17.23 -2.71
CA ALA A 42 29.43 -18.47 -3.45
C ALA A 42 28.94 -18.22 -4.88
N LYS A 43 29.87 -18.27 -5.83
CA LYS A 43 29.60 -18.10 -7.25
C LYS A 43 28.63 -19.21 -7.68
N ALA A 44 27.34 -18.93 -7.59
CA ALA A 44 26.30 -19.72 -8.21
C ALA A 44 26.59 -19.68 -9.72
N SER A 45 27.24 -20.74 -10.21
CA SER A 45 27.45 -21.00 -11.63
C SER A 45 26.09 -21.20 -12.27
N MET A 46 25.44 -20.09 -12.63
CA MET A 46 24.23 -20.08 -13.43
C MET A 46 24.59 -20.63 -14.81
N LYS A 47 24.38 -21.92 -15.00
CA LYS A 47 24.30 -22.54 -16.32
C LYS A 47 23.32 -21.69 -17.14
N GLN A 48 23.84 -21.07 -18.20
CA GLN A 48 23.07 -20.19 -19.07
C GLN A 48 21.79 -20.92 -19.52
N PRO A 49 20.61 -20.30 -19.41
CA PRO A 49 19.37 -20.96 -19.78
C PRO A 49 19.35 -21.07 -21.30
N GLN A 50 19.55 -22.28 -21.81
CA GLN A 50 19.25 -22.60 -23.21
C GLN A 50 17.76 -22.31 -23.41
N LEU A 51 17.45 -21.36 -24.29
CA LEU A 51 16.11 -20.80 -24.49
C LEU A 51 15.21 -21.83 -25.18
N ASN A 52 14.60 -22.73 -24.39
CA ASN A 52 13.72 -23.78 -24.90
C ASN A 52 12.37 -23.19 -25.33
N LEU A 53 12.07 -23.24 -26.63
CA LEU A 53 10.77 -22.84 -27.24
C LEU A 53 9.52 -23.35 -26.49
N PRO A 54 9.42 -24.61 -26.02
CA PRO A 54 8.22 -25.08 -25.33
C PRO A 54 8.04 -24.43 -23.95
N ALA A 55 9.15 -24.09 -23.27
CA ALA A 55 9.09 -23.38 -22.00
C ALA A 55 8.59 -21.94 -22.18
N LEU A 56 8.93 -21.29 -23.30
CA LEU A 56 8.41 -19.98 -23.66
C LEU A 56 6.89 -20.03 -23.90
N PHE A 57 6.40 -21.06 -24.60
CA PHE A 57 4.97 -21.24 -24.87
C PHE A 57 4.17 -21.49 -23.59
N LEU A 58 4.70 -22.31 -22.67
CA LEU A 58 4.07 -22.61 -21.39
C LEU A 58 4.06 -21.39 -20.46
N LEU A 59 5.16 -20.62 -20.44
CA LEU A 59 5.26 -19.37 -19.70
C LEU A 59 4.23 -18.34 -20.22
N LEU A 60 4.08 -18.22 -21.54
CA LEU A 60 3.12 -17.32 -22.17
C LEU A 60 1.67 -17.73 -21.83
N PHE A 61 1.37 -19.03 -21.88
CA PHE A 61 0.06 -19.57 -21.49
C PHE A 61 -0.26 -19.29 -20.01
N CYS A 62 0.69 -19.53 -19.10
CA CYS A 62 0.54 -19.19 -17.68
C CYS A 62 0.30 -17.70 -17.44
N LEU A 63 1.02 -16.81 -18.14
CA LEU A 63 0.83 -15.37 -18.01
C LEU A 63 -0.57 -14.92 -18.45
N THR A 64 -1.11 -15.53 -19.52
CA THR A 64 -2.46 -15.22 -19.99
C THR A 64 -3.57 -15.82 -19.13
N ALA A 65 -3.30 -16.92 -18.43
CA ALA A 65 -4.29 -17.57 -17.57
C ALA A 65 -4.62 -16.75 -16.32
N SER A 66 -3.71 -15.88 -15.84
CA SER A 66 -3.88 -15.17 -14.56
C SER A 66 -4.87 -13.99 -14.56
N THR A 67 -5.47 -13.61 -15.70
CA THR A 67 -6.32 -12.40 -15.76
C THR A 67 -7.78 -12.59 -15.34
N ALA A 68 -8.21 -13.80 -14.94
CA ALA A 68 -9.62 -14.06 -14.63
C ALA A 68 -10.04 -13.84 -13.15
N TRP A 69 -9.16 -13.28 -12.30
CA TRP A 69 -9.46 -13.06 -10.88
C TRP A 69 -9.16 -11.63 -10.44
N ALA A 70 -10.00 -10.69 -10.86
CA ALA A 70 -10.04 -9.36 -10.26
C ALA A 70 -11.48 -8.84 -10.26
N GLN A 71 -12.37 -9.51 -9.54
CA GLN A 71 -13.67 -8.92 -9.21
C GLN A 71 -13.47 -7.97 -8.03
N GLN A 72 -13.08 -6.73 -8.33
CA GLN A 72 -13.02 -5.66 -7.33
C GLN A 72 -14.46 -5.28 -6.98
N THR A 73 -15.00 -5.84 -5.90
CA THR A 73 -16.28 -5.37 -5.34
C THR A 73 -16.05 -4.00 -4.72
N ASP A 74 -16.64 -2.97 -5.32
CA ASP A 74 -16.58 -1.62 -4.78
C ASP A 74 -17.26 -1.58 -3.40
N VAL A 75 -16.50 -1.20 -2.37
CA VAL A 75 -17.00 -1.11 -0.99
C VAL A 75 -17.52 0.29 -0.74
N SER A 76 -18.85 0.42 -0.69
CA SER A 76 -19.49 1.70 -0.36
C SER A 76 -19.41 1.99 1.14
N PHE A 77 -18.72 3.09 1.49
CA PHE A 77 -18.60 3.53 2.88
C PHE A 77 -19.97 3.82 3.52
N SER A 78 -20.88 4.48 2.80
CA SER A 78 -22.19 4.86 3.35
C SER A 78 -23.09 3.66 3.60
N ALA A 79 -23.09 2.68 2.69
CA ALA A 79 -23.95 1.51 2.78
C ALA A 79 -23.38 0.41 3.68
N GLN A 80 -22.06 0.21 3.65
CA GLN A 80 -21.43 -0.94 4.32
C GLN A 80 -20.73 -0.53 5.60
N ILE A 81 -19.92 0.52 5.60
CA ILE A 81 -19.00 0.83 6.71
C ILE A 81 -19.67 1.70 7.79
N ARG A 82 -20.33 2.80 7.39
CA ARG A 82 -21.02 3.74 8.29
C ARG A 82 -21.99 3.07 9.28
N PRO A 83 -22.86 2.11 8.89
CA PRO A 83 -23.73 1.45 9.86
C PRO A 83 -22.97 0.56 10.86
N LEU A 84 -21.76 0.08 10.54
CA LEU A 84 -20.93 -0.59 11.54
C LEU A 84 -20.44 0.39 12.59
N LEU A 85 -19.84 1.51 12.18
CA LEU A 85 -19.33 2.53 13.10
C LEU A 85 -20.44 3.13 13.96
N ALA A 86 -21.62 3.35 13.38
CA ALA A 86 -22.76 3.91 14.10
C ALA A 86 -23.17 3.09 15.33
N ARG A 87 -23.15 1.75 15.25
CA ARG A 87 -23.62 0.92 16.38
C ARG A 87 -22.51 0.58 17.39
N ARG A 88 -21.23 0.82 17.09
CA ARG A 88 -20.10 0.37 17.94
C ARG A 88 -19.17 1.48 18.38
N CYS A 89 -19.02 2.54 17.59
CA CYS A 89 -17.99 3.55 17.79
C CYS A 89 -18.58 4.92 18.13
N PHE A 90 -19.66 5.34 17.46
CA PHE A 90 -20.22 6.69 17.63
C PHE A 90 -20.85 6.96 18.99
N ALA A 91 -21.14 5.92 19.78
CA ALA A 91 -21.56 6.10 21.17
C ALA A 91 -20.49 6.83 22.02
N CYS A 92 -19.20 6.59 21.74
CA CYS A 92 -18.07 7.18 22.48
C CYS A 92 -17.25 8.17 21.65
N HIS A 93 -17.25 8.03 20.31
CA HIS A 93 -16.45 8.83 19.36
C HIS A 93 -17.33 9.50 18.29
N GLY A 94 -18.53 9.89 18.69
CA GLY A 94 -19.52 10.57 17.86
C GLY A 94 -19.38 12.09 17.87
N PRO A 95 -20.34 12.82 17.27
CA PRO A 95 -20.35 14.28 17.27
C PRO A 95 -20.47 14.87 18.67
N ASP A 96 -21.29 14.25 19.53
CA ASP A 96 -21.59 14.75 20.87
C ASP A 96 -20.53 14.37 21.92
N LYS A 97 -19.80 13.27 21.67
CA LYS A 97 -18.81 12.72 22.60
C LYS A 97 -17.58 12.22 21.85
N ALA A 98 -16.40 12.68 22.27
CA ALA A 98 -15.11 12.30 21.68
C ALA A 98 -14.17 11.83 22.80
N GLU A 99 -14.39 10.60 23.27
CA GLU A 99 -13.52 9.98 24.27
C GLU A 99 -12.08 9.91 23.73
N ALA A 100 -11.11 10.14 24.61
CA ALA A 100 -9.69 10.19 24.25
C ALA A 100 -9.34 11.15 23.10
N GLY A 101 -10.20 12.12 22.78
CA GLY A 101 -10.00 13.09 21.70
C GLY A 101 -10.25 12.53 20.28
N LEU A 102 -10.67 11.27 20.14
CA LEU A 102 -10.87 10.62 18.84
C LEU A 102 -12.29 10.86 18.30
N ARG A 103 -12.40 11.26 17.03
CA ARG A 103 -13.67 11.48 16.31
C ARG A 103 -13.72 10.66 15.02
N LEU A 104 -14.69 9.76 14.91
CA LEU A 104 -14.79 8.84 13.76
C LEU A 104 -15.95 9.15 12.80
N HIS A 105 -16.76 10.16 13.13
CA HIS A 105 -17.97 10.48 12.37
C HIS A 105 -17.71 11.32 11.10
N THR A 106 -16.54 11.93 10.99
CA THR A 106 -16.12 12.81 9.88
C THR A 106 -14.69 12.46 9.45
N PRO A 107 -14.41 12.40 8.13
CA PRO A 107 -13.10 11.99 7.63
C PRO A 107 -11.96 12.93 8.07
N GLU A 108 -12.23 14.23 8.21
CA GLU A 108 -11.25 15.26 8.55
C GLU A 108 -10.73 15.19 9.99
N THR A 109 -11.43 14.53 10.90
CA THR A 109 -11.03 14.41 12.31
C THR A 109 -10.77 12.97 12.77
N ALA A 110 -10.69 12.02 11.83
CA ALA A 110 -10.38 10.62 12.09
C ALA A 110 -8.86 10.41 12.25
N THR A 111 -8.31 10.87 13.38
CA THR A 111 -6.89 10.75 13.78
C THR A 111 -6.79 10.46 15.26
#